data_AF-A0A920GRA9-F1
#
_entry.id   AF-A0A920GRA9-F1
#
_cell.length_a   1.000
_cell.length_b   1.000
_cell.length_c   1.000
_cell.angle_alpha   90.00
_cell.angle_beta   90.00
_cell.angle_gamma   90.00
#
_symmetry.space_group_name_H-M   'P 1'
#
loop_
_entity.id
_entity.type
_entity.pdbx_description
1 polymer ?
#
loop_
_entity_poly.entity_id
_entity_poly.type
_entity_poly.pdbx_seq_one_letter_code
_entity_poly.pdbx_strand_id
1 'polypeptide(L)'
;MLGGGTGPAHGTLATTCTPGPWHIGRMLQSADGLPMNLAFAGKGNASLPGALEEQVLGGACALKLHEDWGTTPQAIDCCLGVADDLDVQVMIHTDTLNESGFVERTVDSMKGRTIHAFHTEGAGGGHAPDIIKICGEKFVLPSSTNPTRPFTKNTVEEHLDMLMVCHHLDKSIPEDIAFAESR
;
A
#
# COMPACT_ATOMS: atom_id res chain seq x y z
N MET A 1 13.24 -6.60 8.75
CA MET A 1 12.29 -6.52 7.63
C MET A 1 10.94 -6.09 8.16
N LEU A 2 10.40 -5.02 7.59
CA LEU A 2 9.09 -4.47 7.93
C LEU A 2 8.18 -4.69 6.72
N GLY A 3 6.96 -5.15 6.97
CA GLY A 3 5.98 -5.48 5.93
C GLY A 3 4.74 -6.10 6.57
N GLY A 4 3.99 -6.92 5.83
CA GLY A 4 2.86 -7.65 6.39
C GLY A 4 2.52 -8.86 5.53
N GLY A 5 1.83 -9.84 6.12
CA GLY A 5 1.45 -11.04 5.42
C GLY A 5 1.11 -12.21 6.34
N THR A 6 0.49 -13.23 5.76
CA THR A 6 0.05 -14.46 6.48
C THR A 6 0.43 -15.74 5.74
N GLY A 7 1.49 -15.66 4.91
CA GLY A 7 1.87 -16.70 3.96
C GLY A 7 1.29 -16.43 2.56
N PRO A 8 1.19 -17.44 1.68
CA PRO A 8 0.80 -17.25 0.28
C PRO A 8 -0.72 -17.11 0.07
N ALA A 9 -1.39 -16.36 0.94
CA ALA A 9 -2.79 -16.00 0.78
C ALA A 9 -2.92 -14.85 -0.24
N HIS A 10 -3.98 -14.83 -1.05
CA HIS A 10 -4.20 -13.79 -2.06
C HIS A 10 -4.04 -12.36 -1.49
N GLY A 11 -4.59 -12.10 -0.30
CA GLY A 11 -4.42 -10.80 0.36
C GLY A 11 -2.97 -10.44 0.67
N THR A 12 -2.11 -11.41 0.96
CA THR A 12 -0.67 -11.21 1.20
C THR A 12 0.14 -11.13 -0.10
N LEU A 13 -0.28 -11.87 -1.14
CA LEU A 13 0.34 -11.76 -2.47
C LEU A 13 0.12 -10.36 -3.07
N ALA A 14 -1.00 -9.73 -2.76
CA ALA A 14 -1.32 -8.37 -3.19
C ALA A 14 -0.79 -7.30 -2.22
N THR A 15 -0.98 -7.48 -0.91
CA THR A 15 -0.85 -6.40 0.07
C THR A 15 0.08 -6.76 1.22
N THR A 16 0.85 -5.78 1.71
CA THR A 16 1.72 -5.91 2.89
C THR A 16 0.92 -5.79 4.19
N CYS A 17 -0.10 -6.64 4.36
CA CYS A 17 -1.03 -6.61 5.50
C CYS A 17 -1.02 -7.95 6.24
N THR A 18 -0.89 -7.89 7.56
CA THR A 18 -1.16 -8.99 8.50
C THR A 18 -2.49 -8.70 9.21
N PRO A 19 -3.64 -9.13 8.68
CA PRO A 19 -4.94 -8.62 9.10
C PRO A 19 -5.39 -9.19 10.45
N GLY A 20 -5.61 -8.32 11.43
CA GLY A 20 -6.21 -8.69 12.72
C GLY A 20 -5.23 -9.23 13.76
N PRO A 21 -5.55 -9.10 15.06
CA PRO A 21 -4.65 -9.45 16.17
C PRO A 21 -4.27 -10.94 16.19
N TRP A 22 -5.17 -11.83 15.76
CA TRP A 22 -4.88 -13.26 15.70
C TRP A 22 -3.74 -13.58 14.73
N HIS A 23 -3.80 -13.05 13.50
CA HIS A 23 -2.77 -13.27 12.50
C HIS A 23 -1.44 -12.61 12.90
N ILE A 24 -1.49 -11.41 13.48
CA ILE A 24 -0.30 -10.71 14.00
C ILE A 24 0.38 -11.57 15.06
N GLY A 25 -0.36 -12.09 16.05
CA GLY A 25 0.19 -12.97 17.08
C GLY A 25 0.81 -14.25 16.52
N ARG A 26 0.20 -14.86 15.49
CA ARG A 26 0.78 -16.04 14.81
C ARG A 26 2.06 -15.72 14.05
N MET A 27 2.11 -14.58 13.36
CA MET A 27 3.31 -14.19 12.62
C MET A 27 4.46 -13.82 13.55
N LEU A 28 4.18 -13.18 14.70
CA LEU A 28 5.17 -12.94 15.74
C LEU A 28 5.74 -14.25 16.31
N GLN A 29 4.89 -15.24 16.61
CA GLN A 29 5.34 -16.58 17.04
C GLN A 29 6.19 -17.26 15.97
N SER A 30 5.80 -17.17 14.70
CA SER A 30 6.57 -17.74 13.59
C SER A 30 7.90 -17.03 13.36
N ALA A 31 8.01 -15.75 13.73
CA ALA A 31 9.20 -14.93 13.55
C ALA A 31 10.29 -15.20 14.59
N ASP A 32 9.95 -15.77 15.75
CA ASP A 32 10.87 -15.98 16.89
C ASP A 32 12.08 -16.86 16.53
N GLY A 33 11.93 -17.75 15.54
CA GLY A 33 13.01 -18.60 15.05
C GLY A 33 13.96 -17.96 14.02
N LEU A 34 13.73 -16.68 13.64
CA LEU A 34 14.46 -16.04 12.54
C LEU A 34 15.53 -15.06 13.07
N PRO A 35 16.78 -15.10 12.55
CA PRO A 35 17.86 -14.23 13.00
C PRO A 35 17.79 -12.84 12.34
N MET A 36 16.61 -12.21 12.35
CA MET A 36 16.38 -10.88 11.79
C MET A 36 15.38 -10.10 12.65
N ASN A 37 15.55 -8.78 12.73
CA ASN A 37 14.51 -7.91 13.27
C ASN A 37 13.30 -7.96 12.33
N LEU A 38 12.12 -8.31 12.84
CA LEU A 38 10.90 -8.44 12.07
C LEU A 38 9.80 -7.58 12.68
N ALA A 39 9.01 -6.94 11.82
CA ALA A 39 7.93 -6.06 12.22
C ALA A 39 6.77 -6.20 11.23
N PHE A 40 5.54 -6.24 11.75
CA PHE A 40 4.34 -6.54 10.96
C PHE A 40 3.39 -5.35 10.92
N ALA A 41 2.86 -5.08 9.74
CA ALA A 41 1.86 -4.05 9.49
C ALA A 41 0.47 -4.66 9.47
N GLY A 42 -0.47 -4.03 10.16
CA GLY A 42 -1.90 -4.35 10.05
C GLY A 42 -2.51 -3.83 8.75
N LYS A 43 -3.77 -4.18 8.50
CA LYS A 43 -4.57 -3.59 7.42
C LYS A 43 -5.12 -2.24 7.89
N GLY A 44 -4.77 -1.16 7.20
CA GLY A 44 -5.19 0.21 7.50
C GLY A 44 -6.54 0.63 6.91
N ASN A 45 -7.08 -0.15 5.96
CA ASN A 45 -8.33 0.19 5.29
C ASN A 45 -9.56 -0.11 6.17
N ALA A 46 -9.97 0.86 6.97
CA ALA A 46 -11.25 0.88 7.68
C ALA A 46 -11.75 2.32 7.84
N SER A 47 -13.07 2.51 7.86
CA SER A 47 -13.70 3.84 8.05
C SER A 47 -14.07 4.14 9.50
N LEU A 48 -13.83 3.18 10.42
CA LEU A 48 -14.04 3.30 11.86
C LEU A 48 -12.77 2.83 12.58
N PRO A 49 -12.38 3.47 13.69
CA PRO A 49 -11.05 3.31 14.26
C PRO A 49 -10.85 1.99 15.02
N GLY A 50 -11.89 1.45 15.66
CA GLY A 50 -11.75 0.31 16.58
C GLY A 50 -11.06 -0.92 15.97
N ALA A 51 -11.32 -1.25 14.70
CA ALA A 51 -10.67 -2.38 14.03
C ALA A 51 -9.18 -2.13 13.72
N LEU A 52 -8.76 -0.86 13.60
CA LEU A 52 -7.37 -0.50 13.42
C LEU A 52 -6.62 -0.49 14.76
N GLU A 53 -7.25 0.06 15.80
CA GLU A 53 -6.75 0.05 17.17
C GLU A 53 -6.47 -1.39 17.65
N GLU A 54 -7.41 -2.32 17.44
CA GLU A 54 -7.24 -3.74 17.80
C GLU A 54 -6.00 -4.38 17.13
N GLN A 55 -5.66 -3.98 15.91
CA GLN A 55 -4.49 -4.50 15.20
C GLN A 55 -3.19 -3.95 15.77
N VAL A 56 -3.13 -2.65 16.05
CA VAL A 56 -1.96 -2.02 16.68
C VAL A 56 -1.73 -2.59 18.08
N LEU A 57 -2.78 -2.66 18.90
CA LEU A 57 -2.73 -3.30 20.22
C LEU A 57 -2.40 -4.80 20.15
N GLY A 58 -2.73 -5.45 19.05
CA GLY A 58 -2.35 -6.84 18.75
C GLY A 58 -0.88 -7.04 18.37
N GLY A 59 -0.11 -5.95 18.20
CA GLY A 59 1.33 -5.98 17.92
C GLY A 59 1.73 -5.48 16.53
N ALA A 60 0.81 -4.89 15.75
CA ALA A 60 1.20 -4.22 14.52
C ALA A 60 2.01 -2.95 14.82
N CYS A 61 3.17 -2.78 14.17
CA CYS A 61 4.01 -1.59 14.32
C CYS A 61 3.69 -0.47 13.33
N ALA A 62 2.81 -0.76 12.36
CA ALA A 62 2.40 0.13 11.28
C ALA A 62 1.06 -0.36 10.70
N LEU A 63 0.43 0.46 9.89
CA LEU A 63 -0.76 0.11 9.11
C LEU A 63 -0.51 0.31 7.62
N LYS A 64 -1.02 -0.59 6.78
CA LYS A 64 -0.97 -0.46 5.31
C LYS A 64 -2.34 -0.13 4.75
N LEU A 65 -2.46 1.01 4.10
CA LEU A 65 -3.55 1.35 3.19
C LEU A 65 -3.21 0.79 1.80
N HIS A 66 -4.11 -0.02 1.23
CA HIS A 66 -3.96 -0.59 -0.12
C HIS A 66 -5.24 -0.47 -0.93
N GLU A 67 -5.12 -0.18 -2.23
CA GLU A 67 -6.30 0.04 -3.09
C GLU A 67 -7.18 -1.22 -3.21
N ASP A 68 -6.58 -2.40 -3.21
CA ASP A 68 -7.26 -3.71 -3.17
C ASP A 68 -8.18 -3.90 -1.94
N TRP A 69 -7.97 -3.11 -0.88
CA TRP A 69 -8.85 -3.03 0.29
C TRP A 69 -9.64 -1.71 0.36
N GLY A 70 -9.51 -0.83 -0.64
CA GLY A 70 -10.16 0.47 -0.76
C GLY A 70 -9.39 1.60 -0.08
N THR A 71 -8.45 2.25 -0.79
CA THR A 71 -7.69 3.42 -0.30
C THR A 71 -8.49 4.71 -0.51
N THR A 72 -9.66 4.78 0.12
CA THR A 72 -10.57 5.93 0.02
C THR A 72 -10.20 7.05 0.99
N PRO A 73 -10.63 8.31 0.75
CA PRO A 73 -10.38 9.42 1.67
C PRO A 73 -10.80 9.17 3.13
N GLN A 74 -11.91 8.47 3.34
CA GLN A 74 -12.38 8.15 4.70
C GLN A 74 -11.48 7.11 5.38
N ALA A 75 -11.00 6.11 4.65
CA ALA A 75 -10.06 5.12 5.16
C ALA A 75 -8.69 5.75 5.48
N ILE A 76 -8.20 6.64 4.60
CA ILE A 76 -6.97 7.42 4.83
C ILE A 76 -7.10 8.25 6.11
N ASP A 77 -8.19 9.00 6.24
CA ASP A 77 -8.40 9.89 7.39
C ASP A 77 -8.47 9.13 8.71
N CYS A 78 -9.22 8.03 8.72
CA CYS A 78 -9.37 7.16 9.90
C CYS A 78 -8.05 6.50 10.29
N CYS A 79 -7.32 5.93 9.31
CA CYS A 79 -6.05 5.27 9.56
C CYS A 79 -5.00 6.21 10.10
N LEU A 80 -4.91 7.43 9.56
CA LEU A 80 -3.97 8.43 10.05
C LEU A 80 -4.35 8.96 11.44
N GLY A 81 -5.64 9.04 11.77
CA GLY A 81 -6.08 9.38 13.13
C GLY A 81 -5.61 8.35 14.17
N VAL A 82 -5.84 7.06 13.88
CA VAL A 82 -5.37 5.97 14.76
C VAL A 82 -3.84 5.93 14.85
N ALA A 83 -3.15 6.25 13.75
CA ALA A 83 -1.69 6.30 13.73
C ALA A 83 -1.13 7.42 14.61
N ASP A 84 -1.73 8.60 14.59
CA ASP A 84 -1.36 9.72 15.47
C ASP A 84 -1.64 9.37 16.95
N ASP A 85 -2.79 8.73 17.25
CA ASP A 85 -3.18 8.37 18.61
C ASP A 85 -2.30 7.27 19.23
N LEU A 86 -1.78 6.35 18.40
CA LEU A 86 -1.02 5.18 18.84
C LEU A 86 0.47 5.21 18.46
N ASP A 87 0.95 6.31 17.88
CA ASP A 87 2.34 6.52 17.45
C ASP A 87 2.90 5.39 16.57
N VAL A 88 2.17 5.07 15.50
CA VAL A 88 2.59 4.08 14.49
C VAL A 88 2.65 4.70 13.10
N GLN A 89 3.45 4.13 12.20
CA GLN A 89 3.54 4.62 10.82
C GLN A 89 2.34 4.14 9.98
N VAL A 90 1.93 4.95 9.00
CA VAL A 90 1.02 4.54 7.93
C VAL A 90 1.77 4.44 6.62
N MET A 91 1.67 3.29 5.96
CA MET A 91 2.16 3.07 4.61
C MET A 91 0.98 3.08 3.64
N ILE A 92 1.16 3.65 2.45
CA ILE A 92 0.06 3.80 1.49
C ILE A 92 0.44 3.35 0.08
N HIS A 93 -0.48 2.60 -0.51
CA HIS A 93 -0.65 2.35 -1.94
C HIS A 93 -1.99 3.00 -2.33
N THR A 94 -1.93 4.06 -3.14
CA THR A 94 -3.08 4.93 -3.43
C THR A 94 -3.99 4.36 -4.51
N ASP A 95 -5.15 4.99 -4.72
CA ASP A 95 -6.21 4.57 -5.64
C ASP A 95 -5.79 4.79 -7.10
N THR A 96 -5.25 3.76 -7.76
CA THR A 96 -4.76 3.83 -9.14
C THR A 96 -5.88 4.24 -10.10
N LEU A 97 -7.09 3.75 -9.84
CA LEU A 97 -8.27 3.96 -10.68
C LEU A 97 -8.82 5.39 -10.58
N ASN A 98 -8.34 6.19 -9.62
CA ASN A 98 -8.93 7.47 -9.26
C ASN A 98 -10.44 7.35 -8.93
N GLU A 99 -10.88 6.19 -8.42
CA GLU A 99 -12.29 5.88 -8.19
C GLU A 99 -12.92 6.86 -7.18
N SER A 100 -12.17 7.15 -6.11
CA SER A 100 -12.60 8.01 -5.01
C SER A 100 -12.11 9.46 -5.13
N GLY A 101 -11.43 9.78 -6.24
CA GLY A 101 -10.85 11.08 -6.57
C GLY A 101 -9.43 10.96 -7.12
N PHE A 102 -8.91 12.05 -7.69
CA PHE A 102 -7.53 12.14 -8.15
C PHE A 102 -6.53 12.32 -7.00
N VAL A 103 -5.24 12.32 -7.30
CA VAL A 103 -4.16 12.42 -6.30
C VAL A 103 -4.32 13.59 -5.33
N GLU A 104 -4.81 14.75 -5.79
CA GLU A 104 -5.06 15.92 -4.95
C GLU A 104 -6.08 15.61 -3.84
N ARG A 105 -7.11 14.81 -4.15
CA ARG A 105 -8.13 14.42 -3.17
C ARG A 105 -7.54 13.51 -2.08
N THR A 106 -6.66 12.61 -2.48
CA THR A 106 -5.93 11.74 -1.55
C THR A 106 -4.98 12.55 -0.67
N VAL A 107 -4.22 13.48 -1.24
CA VAL A 107 -3.33 14.38 -0.49
C VAL A 107 -4.12 15.24 0.51
N ASP A 108 -5.25 15.82 0.10
CA ASP A 108 -6.14 16.58 0.98
C ASP A 108 -6.61 15.75 2.18
N SER A 109 -6.93 14.47 1.97
CA SER A 109 -7.38 13.56 3.04
C SER A 109 -6.29 13.23 4.06
N MET A 110 -5.01 13.36 3.69
CA MET A 110 -3.90 13.19 4.61
C MET A 110 -3.84 14.32 5.65
N LYS A 111 -4.40 15.50 5.34
CA LYS A 111 -4.45 16.67 6.24
C LYS A 111 -3.08 17.09 6.80
N GLY A 112 -2.03 16.88 6.03
CA GLY A 112 -0.66 17.20 6.43
C GLY A 112 -0.03 16.26 7.48
N ARG A 113 -0.65 15.12 7.78
CA ARG A 113 -0.12 14.11 8.72
C ARG A 113 0.94 13.24 8.06
N THR A 114 1.87 12.74 8.86
CA THR A 114 3.00 11.92 8.38
C THR A 114 2.49 10.65 7.71
N ILE A 115 3.00 10.34 6.52
CA ILE A 115 2.66 9.11 5.81
C ILE A 115 3.81 8.62 4.93
N HIS A 116 4.01 7.32 4.86
CA HIS A 116 4.99 6.67 3.98
C HIS A 116 4.34 6.22 2.68
N ALA A 117 4.64 6.91 1.58
CA ALA A 117 4.18 6.52 0.25
C ALA A 117 5.08 5.42 -0.35
N PHE A 118 4.49 4.27 -0.67
CA PHE A 118 5.17 3.18 -1.38
C PHE A 118 5.24 3.49 -2.89
N HIS A 119 6.25 2.91 -3.57
CA HIS A 119 6.45 2.95 -5.02
C HIS A 119 5.95 4.24 -5.67
N THR A 120 6.50 5.37 -5.22
CA THR A 120 5.98 6.70 -5.52
C THR A 120 6.04 7.08 -6.98
N GLU A 121 6.75 6.35 -7.84
CA GLU A 121 6.70 6.61 -9.28
C GLU A 121 5.41 6.11 -9.96
N GLY A 122 4.74 5.11 -9.39
CA GLY A 122 3.38 4.69 -9.78
C GLY A 122 3.24 3.35 -10.50
N ALA A 123 4.27 2.77 -11.10
CA ALA A 123 4.17 1.46 -11.77
C ALA A 123 3.83 0.35 -10.75
N GLY A 124 4.41 0.43 -9.55
CA GLY A 124 4.03 -0.42 -8.41
C GLY A 124 2.59 -0.22 -7.94
N GLY A 125 1.96 0.91 -8.30
CA GLY A 125 0.57 1.28 -8.02
C GLY A 125 0.41 2.66 -7.40
N GLY A 126 -0.76 3.25 -7.63
CA GLY A 126 -1.12 4.59 -7.19
C GLY A 126 -1.73 5.41 -8.31
N HIS A 127 -2.37 6.53 -7.95
CA HIS A 127 -3.08 7.43 -8.86
C HIS A 127 -2.40 7.57 -10.23
N ALA A 128 -3.06 7.06 -11.27
CA ALA A 128 -2.57 7.16 -12.64
C ALA A 128 -2.94 8.52 -13.25
N PRO A 129 -2.01 9.27 -13.88
CA PRO A 129 -0.58 8.96 -14.06
C PRO A 129 0.34 9.72 -13.07
N ASP A 130 -0.19 10.36 -12.04
CA ASP A 130 0.45 11.50 -11.38
C ASP A 130 0.69 11.35 -9.88
N ILE A 131 0.62 10.12 -9.33
CA ILE A 131 1.00 9.84 -7.94
C ILE A 131 2.39 10.36 -7.57
N ILE A 132 3.32 10.46 -8.51
CA ILE A 132 4.67 10.98 -8.27
C ILE A 132 4.70 12.42 -7.74
N LYS A 133 3.63 13.20 -7.94
CA LYS A 133 3.45 14.53 -7.33
C LYS A 133 3.58 14.48 -5.80
N ILE A 134 3.24 13.36 -5.17
CA ILE A 134 3.26 13.17 -3.70
C ILE A 134 4.67 13.37 -3.10
N CYS A 135 5.73 13.23 -3.91
CA CYS A 135 7.11 13.52 -3.51
C CYS A 135 7.33 15.00 -3.14
N GLY A 136 6.46 15.91 -3.59
CA GLY A 136 6.52 17.34 -3.27
C GLY A 136 5.98 17.71 -1.89
N GLU A 137 5.28 16.79 -1.22
CA GLU A 137 4.62 17.04 0.06
C GLU A 137 5.58 16.87 1.24
N LYS A 138 5.62 17.88 2.13
CA LYS A 138 6.59 17.91 3.25
C LYS A 138 6.38 16.81 4.30
N PHE A 139 5.15 16.32 4.42
CA PHE A 139 4.74 15.31 5.40
C PHE A 139 4.82 13.89 4.85
N VAL A 140 5.23 13.73 3.59
CA VAL A 140 5.34 12.43 2.94
C VAL A 140 6.78 11.93 3.04
N LEU A 141 6.92 10.67 3.41
CA LEU A 141 8.17 9.90 3.34
C LEU A 141 8.12 9.04 2.07
N PRO A 142 8.67 9.49 0.92
CA PRO A 142 8.54 8.75 -0.33
C PRO A 142 9.54 7.59 -0.41
N SER A 143 9.13 6.51 -1.06
CA SER A 143 10.01 5.38 -1.38
C SER A 143 9.72 4.82 -2.77
N SER A 144 10.74 4.25 -3.39
CA SER A 144 10.59 3.46 -4.62
C SER A 144 10.72 1.97 -4.31
N THR A 145 10.02 1.13 -5.07
CA THR A 145 10.32 -0.30 -5.14
C THR A 145 11.44 -0.53 -6.15
N ASN A 146 12.07 -1.70 -6.10
CA ASN A 146 13.26 -1.98 -6.90
C ASN A 146 13.05 -2.31 -8.39
N PRO A 147 11.89 -2.76 -8.91
CA PRO A 147 11.83 -3.25 -10.30
C PRO A 147 12.07 -2.16 -11.35
N THR A 148 11.70 -0.91 -11.04
CA THR A 148 11.91 0.25 -11.92
C THR A 148 13.33 0.83 -11.86
N ARG A 149 14.26 0.18 -11.14
CA ARG A 149 15.56 0.76 -10.77
C ARG A 149 16.77 0.00 -11.32
N PRO A 150 17.64 0.64 -12.14
CA PRO A 150 17.37 1.86 -12.91
C PRO A 150 16.44 1.58 -14.09
N PHE A 151 16.08 2.64 -14.82
CA PHE A 151 15.47 2.49 -16.14
C PHE A 151 16.46 1.81 -17.11
N THR A 152 16.03 0.72 -17.75
CA THR A 152 16.81 -0.05 -18.72
C THR A 152 16.00 -0.31 -19.98
N LYS A 153 16.66 -0.84 -21.02
CA LYS A 153 16.02 -1.19 -22.29
C LYS A 153 14.83 -2.17 -22.17
N ASN A 154 14.78 -2.98 -21.12
CA ASN A 154 13.74 -3.99 -20.94
C ASN A 154 12.63 -3.56 -19.96
N THR A 155 12.81 -2.43 -19.25
CA THR A 155 11.96 -2.09 -18.10
C THR A 155 10.48 -1.97 -18.50
N VAL A 156 10.16 -1.28 -19.60
CA VAL A 156 8.77 -1.07 -20.02
C VAL A 156 8.11 -2.38 -20.45
N GLU A 157 8.77 -3.15 -21.32
CA GLU A 157 8.21 -4.41 -21.84
C GLU A 157 8.00 -5.44 -20.71
N GLU A 158 8.96 -5.52 -19.78
CA GLU A 158 8.85 -6.38 -18.60
C GLU A 158 7.67 -5.95 -17.71
N HIS A 159 7.54 -4.66 -17.41
CA HIS A 159 6.52 -4.17 -16.48
C HIS A 159 5.11 -4.24 -17.06
N LEU A 160 4.95 -3.97 -18.36
CA LEU A 160 3.65 -4.07 -19.02
C LEU A 160 3.12 -5.52 -18.94
N ASP A 161 3.95 -6.51 -19.30
CA ASP A 161 3.54 -7.91 -19.24
C ASP A 161 3.34 -8.39 -17.79
N MET A 162 4.23 -7.98 -16.86
CA MET A 162 4.08 -8.28 -15.44
C MET A 162 2.77 -7.75 -14.87
N LEU A 163 2.40 -6.50 -15.19
CA LEU A 163 1.16 -5.89 -14.73
C LEU A 163 -0.07 -6.65 -15.25
N MET A 164 -0.06 -6.97 -16.55
CA MET A 164 -1.14 -7.73 -17.18
C MET A 164 -1.29 -9.13 -16.60
N VAL A 165 -0.19 -9.83 -16.34
CA VAL A 165 -0.21 -11.15 -15.70
C VAL A 165 -0.75 -11.05 -14.27
N CYS A 166 -0.26 -10.11 -13.46
CA CYS A 166 -0.69 -9.97 -12.07
C CYS A 166 -2.18 -9.59 -11.93
N HIS A 167 -2.70 -8.78 -12.85
CA HIS A 167 -4.09 -8.31 -12.83
C HIS A 167 -5.03 -9.13 -13.73
N HIS A 168 -4.53 -10.23 -14.32
CA HIS A 168 -5.29 -11.11 -15.22
C HIS A 168 -5.95 -10.36 -16.39
N LEU A 169 -5.22 -9.40 -16.96
CA LEU A 169 -5.67 -8.56 -18.06
C LEU A 169 -5.51 -9.28 -19.40
N ASP A 170 -6.37 -8.97 -20.36
CA ASP A 170 -6.39 -9.54 -21.70
C ASP A 170 -5.96 -8.52 -22.76
N LYS A 171 -4.93 -8.87 -23.55
CA LYS A 171 -4.42 -8.06 -24.67
C LYS A 171 -5.45 -7.86 -25.80
N SER A 172 -6.57 -8.58 -25.77
CA SER A 172 -7.67 -8.41 -26.70
C SER A 172 -8.75 -7.43 -26.21
N ILE A 173 -8.70 -6.99 -24.94
CA ILE A 173 -9.64 -6.04 -24.35
C ILE A 173 -9.00 -4.64 -24.35
N PRO A 174 -9.58 -3.65 -25.07
CA PRO A 174 -9.03 -2.30 -25.15
C PRO A 174 -8.91 -1.59 -23.79
N GLU A 175 -9.87 -1.78 -22.90
CA GLU A 175 -9.90 -1.19 -21.57
C GLU A 175 -8.77 -1.72 -20.68
N ASP A 176 -8.44 -3.01 -20.80
CA ASP A 176 -7.35 -3.66 -20.09
C ASP A 176 -5.98 -3.10 -20.52
N ILE A 177 -5.80 -2.89 -21.83
CA ILE A 177 -4.60 -2.22 -22.36
C ILE A 177 -4.55 -0.77 -21.88
N ALA A 178 -5.66 -0.04 -21.95
CA ALA A 178 -5.71 1.36 -21.53
C ALA A 178 -5.36 1.53 -20.04
N PHE A 179 -5.84 0.62 -19.18
CA PHE A 179 -5.43 0.58 -17.78
C PHE A 179 -3.92 0.31 -17.66
N ALA A 180 -3.41 -0.71 -18.37
CA ALA A 180 -2.01 -1.09 -18.30
C ALA A 180 -1.05 -0.02 -18.82
N GLU A 181 -1.44 0.73 -19.86
CA GLU A 181 -0.66 1.85 -20.41
C GLU A 181 -0.72 3.11 -19.54
N SER A 182 -1.72 3.23 -18.65
CA SER A 182 -1.88 4.39 -17.78
C SER A 182 -0.99 4.35 -16.52
N ARG A 183 -0.49 3.18 -16.15
CA ARG A 183 0.24 2.88 -14.91
C ARG A 183 1.71 2.55 -15.17
#